data_AF-A0A7Y1CP24-F1
#
_entry.id   AF-A0A7Y1CP24-F1
#
_cell.length_a   1.000
_cell.length_b   1.000
_cell.length_c   1.000
_cell.angle_alpha   90.00
_cell.angle_beta   90.00
_cell.angle_gamma   90.00
#
_symmetry.space_group_name_H-M   'P 1'
#
loop_
_entity.id
_entity.type
_entity.pdbx_description
1 polymer ?
#
loop_
_entity_poly.entity_id
_entity_poly.type
_entity_poly.pdbx_seq_one_letter_code
_entity_poly.pdbx_strand_id
1 'polypeptide(L)'
;MKRYLYLWHRWLGIVACLFMALWFISGVVMLYVGYPKLTPAEHWSRLPVLQLDDAPIELKQVLHAADPELAPSSIRLTTVAGAPRYILEYPGPRKVAIEADSGLRALPTDRVEALAAARQFAPGVAVRDRGTVNGDMWSQSRALDADRPLLRVATADAERRLLYVSGTTGEVVRDATATERGWNWIGAWLHWLYPLRGIGIDGAWGPIVTYLSLAATLMAVLGLAVGVLRWRFKRTYRNGSHSPYQGFARWHHVGGMLFGVLLITWIFSGLMSMNPWKIFSSSQPLSVAAYQGAPLHAAAFPLSAAQALQRFADDGLQARELEWRMIGGQGYVIGYDGAGRPRIRPLHHQPRL
;
A
#
# COMPACT_ATOMS: atom_id res chain seq x y z
N MET A 1 -47.70 -15.19 -10.35
CA MET A 1 -46.48 -15.50 -9.55
C MET A 1 -45.34 -16.11 -10.37
N LYS A 2 -45.50 -17.26 -11.07
CA LYS A 2 -44.40 -17.92 -11.81
C LYS A 2 -43.69 -17.02 -12.85
N ARG A 3 -44.44 -16.19 -13.59
CA ARG A 3 -43.89 -15.24 -14.59
C ARG A 3 -42.94 -14.20 -13.98
N TYR A 4 -43.28 -13.67 -12.80
CA TYR A 4 -42.43 -12.70 -12.10
C TYR A 4 -41.14 -13.35 -11.59
N LEU A 5 -41.20 -14.59 -11.12
CA LEU A 5 -40.01 -15.32 -10.65
C LEU A 5 -38.99 -15.54 -11.78
N TYR A 6 -39.45 -15.93 -12.97
CA TYR A 6 -38.57 -16.07 -14.15
C TYR A 6 -38.01 -14.72 -14.64
N LEU A 7 -38.81 -13.65 -14.60
CA LEU A 7 -38.36 -12.31 -14.95
C LEU A 7 -37.28 -11.80 -13.98
N TRP A 8 -37.53 -11.91 -12.67
CA TRP A 8 -36.56 -11.54 -11.64
C TRP A 8 -35.27 -12.34 -11.75
N HIS A 9 -35.36 -13.66 -11.94
CA HIS A 9 -34.17 -14.50 -12.11
C HIS A 9 -33.34 -14.08 -13.34
N ARG A 10 -33.99 -13.81 -14.48
CA ARG A 10 -33.31 -13.37 -15.70
C ARG A 10 -32.59 -12.04 -15.50
N TRP A 11 -33.29 -11.04 -14.97
CA TRP A 11 -32.72 -9.69 -14.80
C TRP A 11 -31.65 -9.66 -13.72
N LEU A 12 -31.86 -10.34 -12.59
CA LEU A 12 -30.85 -10.46 -11.53
C LEU A 12 -29.60 -11.18 -12.06
N GLY A 13 -29.77 -12.24 -12.85
CA GLY A 13 -28.67 -12.96 -13.49
C GLY A 13 -27.89 -12.08 -14.46
N ILE A 14 -28.55 -11.27 -15.29
CA ILE A 14 -27.88 -10.34 -16.22
C ILE A 14 -27.09 -9.27 -15.46
N VAL A 15 -27.71 -8.63 -14.46
CA VAL A 15 -27.05 -7.60 -13.65
C VAL A 15 -25.84 -8.18 -12.91
N ALA A 16 -26.01 -9.35 -12.29
CA ALA A 16 -24.91 -10.04 -11.61
C ALA A 16 -23.79 -10.44 -12.58
N CYS A 17 -24.11 -10.94 -13.77
CA CYS A 17 -23.11 -11.29 -14.79
C CYS A 17 -22.34 -10.05 -15.26
N LEU A 18 -23.02 -8.94 -15.55
CA LEU A 18 -22.37 -7.70 -15.96
C LEU A 18 -21.46 -7.16 -14.85
N PHE A 19 -21.96 -7.16 -13.61
CA PHE A 19 -21.19 -6.74 -12.46
C PHE A 19 -19.94 -7.61 -12.27
N MET A 20 -20.07 -8.95 -12.31
CA MET A 20 -18.93 -9.87 -12.25
C MET A 20 -17.94 -9.67 -13.40
N ALA A 21 -18.43 -9.41 -14.62
CA ALA A 21 -17.56 -9.16 -15.77
C ALA A 21 -16.74 -7.87 -15.59
N LEU A 22 -17.38 -6.78 -15.15
CA LEU A 22 -16.68 -5.54 -14.81
C LEU A 22 -15.69 -5.75 -13.67
N TRP A 23 -16.09 -6.50 -12.65
CA TRP A 23 -15.23 -6.81 -11.50
C TRP A 23 -14.02 -7.67 -11.88
N PHE A 24 -14.19 -8.62 -12.80
CA PHE A 24 -13.10 -9.42 -13.35
C PHE A 24 -12.14 -8.57 -14.18
N ILE A 25 -12.68 -7.76 -15.11
CA ILE A 25 -11.86 -6.87 -15.97
C ILE A 25 -11.05 -5.89 -15.11
N SER A 26 -11.66 -5.31 -14.07
CA SER A 26 -10.94 -4.42 -13.15
C SER A 26 -9.85 -5.14 -12.37
N GLY A 27 -10.06 -6.40 -12.00
CA GLY A 27 -9.05 -7.24 -11.38
C GLY A 27 -7.86 -7.49 -12.32
N VAL A 28 -8.13 -7.78 -13.60
CA VAL A 28 -7.09 -7.92 -14.63
C VAL A 28 -6.29 -6.63 -14.78
N VAL A 29 -6.95 -5.46 -14.83
CA VAL A 29 -6.25 -4.16 -14.88
C VAL A 29 -5.29 -4.00 -13.70
N MET A 30 -5.73 -4.36 -12.48
CA MET A 30 -4.90 -4.26 -11.28
C MET A 30 -3.67 -5.16 -11.26
N LEU A 31 -3.62 -6.21 -12.09
CA LEU A 31 -2.40 -7.03 -12.25
C LEU A 31 -1.29 -6.27 -12.97
N TYR A 32 -1.66 -5.35 -13.86
CA TYR A 32 -0.70 -4.56 -14.65
C TYR A 32 -0.47 -3.16 -14.09
N VAL A 33 -1.52 -2.54 -13.56
CA VAL A 33 -1.48 -1.19 -13.00
C VAL A 33 -2.07 -1.21 -11.59
N GLY A 34 -1.19 -1.25 -10.60
CA GLY A 34 -1.57 -1.21 -9.19
C GLY A 34 -2.14 0.16 -8.78
N TYR A 35 -2.77 0.19 -7.60
CA TYR A 35 -3.13 1.45 -6.96
C TYR A 35 -1.87 2.26 -6.63
N PRO A 36 -1.88 3.61 -6.80
CA PRO A 36 -0.70 4.43 -6.60
C PRO A 36 -0.05 4.21 -5.23
N LYS A 37 1.27 4.00 -5.24
CA LYS A 37 2.11 3.81 -4.06
C LYS A 37 3.53 4.22 -4.39
N LEU A 38 4.24 4.77 -3.40
CA LEU A 38 5.67 4.93 -3.52
C LEU A 38 6.34 3.59 -3.21
N THR A 39 6.98 2.97 -4.19
CA THR A 39 7.72 1.74 -3.95
C THR A 39 9.04 2.03 -3.23
N PRO A 40 9.61 1.06 -2.48
CA PRO A 40 10.92 1.24 -1.87
C PRO A 40 12.02 1.58 -2.88
N ALA A 41 11.99 0.94 -4.06
CA ALA A 41 12.93 1.24 -5.14
C ALA A 41 12.81 2.70 -5.63
N GLU A 42 11.60 3.21 -5.82
CA GLU A 42 11.38 4.62 -6.16
C GLU A 42 11.88 5.53 -5.05
N HIS A 43 11.50 5.27 -3.79
CA HIS A 43 11.93 6.05 -2.62
C HIS A 43 13.45 6.27 -2.60
N TRP A 44 14.24 5.19 -2.52
CA TRP A 44 15.70 5.32 -2.40
C TRP A 44 16.37 5.87 -3.66
N SER A 45 15.83 5.56 -4.85
CA SER A 45 16.37 6.09 -6.11
C SER A 45 16.27 7.63 -6.21
N ARG A 46 15.28 8.22 -5.53
CA ARG A 46 15.02 9.67 -5.51
C ARG A 46 15.62 10.41 -4.33
N LEU A 47 16.22 9.71 -3.36
CA LEU A 47 16.97 10.36 -2.29
C LEU A 47 18.36 10.82 -2.78
N PRO A 48 18.90 11.94 -2.28
CA PRO A 48 20.31 12.25 -2.45
C PRO A 48 21.19 11.34 -1.58
N VAL A 49 22.51 11.38 -1.78
CA VAL A 49 23.46 10.80 -0.81
C VAL A 49 23.31 11.57 0.51
N LEU A 50 23.18 10.84 1.61
CA LEU A 50 22.96 11.42 2.93
C LEU A 50 24.23 12.14 3.36
N GLN A 51 24.10 13.43 3.64
CA GLN A 51 25.16 14.30 4.14
C GLN A 51 24.71 14.87 5.48
N LEU A 52 25.63 14.92 6.44
CA LEU A 52 25.44 15.49 7.76
C LEU A 52 26.50 16.58 7.96
N ASP A 53 26.14 17.59 8.75
CA ASP A 53 27.10 18.60 9.20
C ASP A 53 28.16 17.97 10.13
N ASP A 54 29.24 18.71 10.40
CA ASP A 54 30.40 18.22 11.17
C ASP A 54 30.05 17.75 12.60
N ALA A 55 28.98 18.28 13.19
CA ALA A 55 28.53 17.97 14.55
C ALA A 55 27.02 17.67 14.58
N PRO A 56 26.58 16.53 14.02
CA PRO A 56 25.16 16.20 13.98
C PRO A 56 24.68 15.82 15.38
N ILE A 57 23.39 16.03 15.62
CA ILE A 57 22.81 15.74 16.93
C ILE A 57 22.88 14.25 17.29
N GLU A 58 23.10 13.96 18.58
CA GLU A 58 23.14 12.58 19.08
C GLU A 58 21.75 11.93 19.08
N LEU A 59 21.71 10.62 18.80
CA LEU A 59 20.45 9.86 18.79
C LEU A 59 19.69 9.93 20.14
N LYS A 60 20.41 10.05 21.26
CA LYS A 60 19.79 10.24 22.58
C LYS A 60 18.97 11.53 22.65
N GLN A 61 19.51 12.62 22.10
CA GLN A 61 18.84 13.91 22.07
C GLN A 61 17.66 13.88 21.09
N VAL A 62 17.79 13.20 19.94
CA VAL A 62 16.68 12.96 19.00
C VAL A 62 15.52 12.24 19.68
N LEU A 63 15.79 11.13 20.37
CA LEU A 63 14.77 10.35 21.06
C LEU A 63 14.08 11.19 22.14
N HIS A 64 14.85 11.88 22.98
CA HIS A 64 14.31 12.75 24.02
C HIS A 64 13.48 13.90 23.44
N ALA A 65 13.95 14.51 22.35
CA ALA A 65 13.23 15.58 21.66
C ALA A 65 11.92 15.05 21.08
N ALA A 66 11.86 13.84 20.54
CA ALA A 66 10.67 13.26 19.90
C ALA A 66 9.62 12.75 20.89
N ASP A 67 10.03 12.02 21.92
CA ASP A 67 9.18 11.57 23.02
C ASP A 67 10.07 11.03 24.16
N PRO A 68 10.16 11.69 25.33
CA PRO A 68 11.03 11.25 26.40
C PRO A 68 10.52 9.98 27.13
N GLU A 69 9.24 9.64 26.98
CA GLU A 69 8.60 8.54 27.72
C GLU A 69 8.41 7.29 26.87
N LEU A 70 8.17 7.46 25.56
CA LEU A 70 7.85 6.36 24.65
C LEU A 70 8.99 6.08 23.66
N ALA A 71 9.43 4.83 23.60
CA ALA A 71 10.35 4.38 22.55
C ALA A 71 9.60 4.26 21.19
N PRO A 72 10.20 4.73 20.09
CA PRO A 72 9.62 4.58 18.75
C PRO A 72 9.64 3.11 18.31
N SER A 73 8.80 2.77 17.33
CA SER A 73 8.81 1.46 16.65
C SER A 73 9.83 1.40 15.50
N SER A 74 10.20 2.56 14.95
CA SER A 74 11.19 2.71 13.87
C SER A 74 11.89 4.07 13.98
N ILE A 75 13.17 4.09 13.62
CA ILE A 75 13.98 5.32 13.53
C ILE A 75 14.69 5.28 12.18
N ARG A 76 14.42 6.26 11.32
CA ARG A 76 15.15 6.48 10.07
C ARG A 76 15.82 7.85 10.08
N LEU A 77 16.97 7.97 9.44
CA LEU A 77 17.60 9.24 9.10
C LEU A 77 17.66 9.31 7.58
N THR A 78 16.98 10.30 7.02
CA THR A 78 16.80 10.47 5.58
C THR A 78 16.90 11.96 5.23
N THR A 79 16.82 12.31 3.94
CA THR A 79 16.82 13.70 3.50
C THR A 79 15.41 14.12 3.13
N VAL A 80 14.94 15.22 3.73
CA VAL A 80 13.64 15.83 3.45
C VAL A 80 13.84 17.28 3.04
N ALA A 81 13.29 17.67 1.89
CA ALA A 81 13.38 19.03 1.37
C ALA A 81 14.83 19.58 1.29
N GLY A 82 15.81 18.71 1.07
CA GLY A 82 17.23 19.03 0.98
C GLY A 82 18.01 19.01 2.30
N ALA A 83 17.36 18.74 3.45
CA ALA A 83 18.00 18.72 4.76
C ALA A 83 17.89 17.33 5.43
N PRO A 84 18.89 16.88 6.20
CA PRO A 84 18.84 15.62 6.92
C PRO A 84 17.84 15.67 8.09
N ARG A 85 17.01 14.63 8.22
CA ARG A 85 15.99 14.50 9.27
C ARG A 85 15.85 13.10 9.79
N TYR A 86 15.67 12.99 11.10
CA TYR A 86 15.23 11.78 11.74
C TYR A 86 13.71 11.67 11.68
N ILE A 87 13.22 10.54 11.17
CA ILE A 87 11.81 10.19 11.13
C ILE A 87 11.58 9.04 12.12
N LEU A 88 10.78 9.32 13.14
CA LEU A 88 10.43 8.38 14.19
C LEU A 88 8.96 7.98 14.04
N GLU A 89 8.72 6.67 13.98
CA GLU A 89 7.38 6.12 13.93
C GLU A 89 7.00 5.55 15.31
N TYR A 90 5.74 5.67 15.68
CA TYR A 90 5.20 5.18 16.95
C TYR A 90 4.03 4.23 16.71
N PRO A 91 3.62 3.43 17.70
CA PRO A 91 2.38 2.66 17.62
C PRO A 91 1.18 3.55 17.28
N GLY A 92 0.36 3.11 16.31
CA GLY A 92 -0.74 3.90 15.77
C GLY A 92 -0.31 4.87 14.65
N PRO A 93 -1.19 5.79 14.22
CA PRO A 93 -0.89 6.70 13.13
C PRO A 93 -0.13 7.94 13.63
N ARG A 94 1.06 7.74 14.21
CA ARG A 94 1.90 8.84 14.74
C ARG A 94 3.33 8.76 14.20
N LYS A 95 3.76 9.86 13.60
CA LYS A 95 5.13 10.12 13.17
C LYS A 95 5.64 11.42 13.77
N VAL A 96 6.95 11.51 14.00
CA VAL A 96 7.63 12.72 14.43
C VAL A 96 8.89 12.89 13.58
N ALA A 97 9.11 14.08 13.06
CA ALA A 97 10.33 14.45 12.36
C ALA A 97 11.19 15.36 13.26
N ILE A 98 12.48 15.06 13.37
CA ILE A 98 13.48 15.86 14.09
C ILE A 98 14.56 16.27 13.09
N GLU A 99 14.91 17.54 13.06
CA GLU A 99 16.02 18.04 12.25
C GLU A 99 17.35 17.48 12.77
N ALA A 100 18.19 16.92 11.89
CA ALA A 100 19.43 16.29 12.32
C ALA A 100 20.51 17.29 12.76
N ASP A 101 20.41 18.54 12.32
CA ASP A 101 21.41 19.58 12.63
C ASP A 101 21.03 20.34 13.91
N SER A 102 19.76 20.75 14.04
CA SER A 102 19.28 21.56 15.18
C SER A 102 18.75 20.73 16.35
N GLY A 103 18.29 19.50 16.09
CA GLY A 103 17.56 18.70 17.08
C GLY A 103 16.14 19.13 17.37
N LEU A 104 15.66 20.16 16.69
CA LEU A 104 14.31 20.67 16.88
C LEU A 104 13.31 19.72 16.20
N ARG A 105 12.12 19.63 16.79
CA ARG A 105 10.98 19.00 16.10
C ARG A 105 10.66 19.83 14.87
N ALA A 106 10.58 19.17 13.72
CA ALA A 106 10.13 19.81 12.50
C ALA A 106 8.69 20.33 12.69
N LEU A 107 8.44 21.52 12.17
CA LEU A 107 7.09 22.07 12.10
C LEU A 107 6.24 21.29 11.09
N PRO A 108 4.90 21.36 11.18
CA PRO A 108 4.04 20.83 10.14
C PRO A 108 4.41 21.39 8.77
N THR A 109 4.39 20.53 7.76
CA THR A 109 4.92 20.86 6.45
C THR A 109 4.11 21.93 5.76
N ASP A 110 4.80 23.00 5.35
CA ASP A 110 4.21 24.09 4.60
C ASP A 110 4.36 23.91 3.08
N ARG A 111 3.82 24.85 2.32
CA ARG A 111 3.88 24.82 0.85
C ARG A 111 5.32 24.94 0.32
N VAL A 112 6.17 25.73 0.96
CA VAL A 112 7.54 25.97 0.48
C VAL A 112 8.35 24.69 0.62
N GLU A 113 8.24 24.06 1.78
CA GLU A 113 8.86 22.78 2.09
C GLU A 113 8.34 21.66 1.20
N ALA A 114 7.02 21.57 0.98
CA ALA A 114 6.46 20.55 0.08
C ALA A 114 6.96 20.69 -1.37
N LEU A 115 7.12 21.94 -1.86
CA LEU A 115 7.72 22.19 -3.17
C LEU A 115 9.22 21.83 -3.18
N ALA A 116 9.94 22.06 -2.08
CA ALA A 116 11.34 21.66 -1.95
C ALA A 116 11.49 20.12 -1.93
N ALA A 117 10.66 19.41 -1.16
CA ALA A 117 10.62 17.94 -1.16
C ALA A 117 10.30 17.37 -2.56
N ALA A 118 9.34 17.98 -3.27
CA ALA A 118 9.03 17.58 -4.64
C ALA A 118 10.18 17.83 -5.63
N ARG A 119 10.94 18.93 -5.47
CA ARG A 119 12.13 19.21 -6.30
C ARG A 119 13.28 18.26 -6.00
N GLN A 120 13.45 17.85 -4.74
CA GLN A 120 14.40 16.81 -4.37
C GLN A 120 14.02 15.49 -5.05
N PHE A 121 12.73 15.13 -5.03
CA PHE A 121 12.24 13.89 -5.64
C PHE A 121 12.37 13.88 -7.17
N ALA A 122 12.07 15.00 -7.83
CA ALA A 122 12.13 15.16 -9.28
C ALA A 122 13.03 16.35 -9.67
N PRO A 123 14.36 16.18 -9.60
CA PRO A 123 15.30 17.26 -9.87
C PRO A 123 15.23 17.71 -11.34
N GLY A 124 15.36 19.02 -11.56
CA GLY A 124 15.37 19.61 -12.91
C GLY A 124 14.00 19.73 -13.59
N VAL A 125 12.91 19.39 -12.90
CA VAL A 125 11.55 19.41 -13.44
C VAL A 125 10.72 20.49 -12.74
N ALA A 126 9.84 21.16 -13.51
CA ALA A 126 8.90 22.12 -12.95
C ALA A 126 7.89 21.44 -12.01
N VAL A 127 7.71 22.01 -10.83
CA VAL A 127 6.76 21.56 -9.80
C VAL A 127 5.66 22.59 -9.61
N ARG A 128 4.43 22.13 -9.37
CA ARG A 128 3.27 23.00 -9.14
C ARG A 128 2.44 22.51 -7.96
N ASP A 129 2.20 23.39 -7.01
CA ASP A 129 1.29 23.15 -5.88
C ASP A 129 -0.14 22.86 -6.38
N ARG A 130 -0.77 21.85 -5.79
CA ARG A 130 -2.16 21.40 -6.04
C ARG A 130 -2.99 21.41 -4.75
N GLY A 131 -2.50 22.06 -3.71
CA GLY A 131 -3.17 22.24 -2.44
C GLY A 131 -3.17 20.99 -1.56
N THR A 132 -3.71 21.16 -0.37
CA THR A 132 -3.70 20.17 0.70
C THR A 132 -4.97 19.32 0.69
N VAL A 133 -4.86 18.06 1.11
CA VAL A 133 -5.99 17.13 1.18
C VAL A 133 -5.82 16.13 2.33
N ASN A 134 -6.92 15.81 3.03
CA ASN A 134 -6.91 14.70 3.99
C ASN A 134 -6.97 13.34 3.29
N GLY A 135 -7.78 13.21 2.25
CA GLY A 135 -7.84 12.02 1.40
C GLY A 135 -8.51 12.36 0.08
N ASP A 136 -8.02 11.77 -0.99
CA ASP A 136 -8.60 11.83 -2.32
C ASP A 136 -8.50 10.47 -3.01
N MET A 137 -8.81 10.48 -4.30
CA MET A 137 -8.89 9.31 -5.15
C MET A 137 -7.66 8.39 -5.10
N TRP A 138 -6.47 8.96 -4.86
CA TRP A 138 -5.16 8.29 -4.90
C TRP A 138 -4.53 8.16 -3.50
N SER A 139 -5.21 8.64 -2.47
CA SER A 139 -4.69 8.66 -1.10
C SER A 139 -5.63 8.00 -0.07
N GLN A 140 -6.50 7.06 -0.48
CA GLN A 140 -7.45 6.38 0.44
C GLN A 140 -6.84 5.37 1.43
N SER A 141 -5.56 5.03 1.28
CA SER A 141 -4.90 4.07 2.18
C SER A 141 -4.78 4.61 3.61
N ARG A 142 -5.10 3.79 4.61
CA ARG A 142 -4.90 4.10 6.03
C ARG A 142 -3.43 4.16 6.42
N ALA A 143 -2.53 3.60 5.61
CA ALA A 143 -1.08 3.72 5.82
C ALA A 143 -0.59 5.18 5.79
N LEU A 144 -1.37 6.10 5.23
CA LEU A 144 -1.07 7.53 5.23
C LEU A 144 -1.69 8.29 6.43
N ASP A 145 -2.36 7.62 7.37
CA ASP A 145 -3.07 8.30 8.48
C ASP A 145 -2.11 9.18 9.30
N ALA A 146 -0.87 8.74 9.51
CA ALA A 146 0.16 9.47 10.24
C ALA A 146 0.77 10.65 9.47
N ASP A 147 0.52 10.74 8.16
CA ASP A 147 1.10 11.74 7.26
C ASP A 147 0.08 12.82 6.87
N ARG A 148 -1.18 12.65 7.28
CA ARG A 148 -2.27 13.57 6.94
C ARG A 148 -2.22 14.84 7.80
N PRO A 149 -2.58 16.00 7.24
CA PRO A 149 -3.04 16.21 5.87
C PRO A 149 -1.89 16.16 4.85
N LEU A 150 -2.17 15.78 3.61
CA LEU A 150 -1.16 15.61 2.56
C LEU A 150 -1.11 16.84 1.64
N LEU A 151 0.08 17.36 1.35
CA LEU A 151 0.28 18.42 0.37
C LEU A 151 0.53 17.82 -1.01
N ARG A 152 -0.26 18.22 -2.00
CA ARG A 152 -0.15 17.67 -3.36
C ARG A 152 0.72 18.56 -4.23
N VAL A 153 1.67 17.96 -4.92
CA VAL A 153 2.54 18.65 -5.86
C VAL A 153 2.56 17.90 -7.19
N ALA A 154 2.19 18.58 -8.28
CA ALA A 154 2.29 18.02 -9.62
C ALA A 154 3.68 18.28 -10.20
N THR A 155 4.26 17.27 -10.85
CA THR A 155 5.54 17.37 -11.58
C THR A 155 5.27 17.42 -13.08
N ALA A 156 6.10 18.17 -13.81
CA ALA A 156 6.10 18.23 -15.27
C ALA A 156 7.06 17.21 -15.93
N ASP A 157 7.31 16.09 -15.25
CA ASP A 157 8.14 14.99 -15.76
C ASP A 157 7.39 14.17 -16.81
N ALA A 158 8.08 13.23 -17.47
CA ALA A 158 7.45 12.31 -18.43
C ALA A 158 6.28 11.52 -17.78
N GLU A 159 6.48 11.14 -16.52
CA GLU A 159 5.52 10.61 -15.53
C GLU A 159 4.19 11.38 -15.40
N ARG A 160 4.27 12.71 -15.55
CA ARG A 160 3.25 13.68 -15.11
C ARG A 160 2.72 13.34 -13.72
N ARG A 161 3.63 13.10 -12.77
CA ARG A 161 3.28 12.60 -11.44
C ARG A 161 2.49 13.63 -10.63
N LEU A 162 1.69 13.10 -9.72
CA LEU A 162 1.13 13.82 -8.59
C LEU A 162 1.76 13.23 -7.34
N LEU A 163 2.63 14.00 -6.70
CA LEU A 163 3.30 13.66 -5.46
C LEU A 163 2.43 14.08 -4.28
N TYR A 164 2.41 13.25 -3.24
CA TYR A 164 1.81 13.55 -1.94
C TYR A 164 2.92 13.65 -0.92
N VAL A 165 3.07 14.85 -0.37
CA VAL A 165 4.02 15.16 0.68
C VAL A 165 3.29 15.08 2.02
N SER A 166 3.91 14.40 3.00
CA SER A 166 3.42 14.31 4.36
C SER A 166 3.31 15.71 4.97
N GLY A 167 2.15 16.04 5.54
CA GLY A 167 1.98 17.27 6.32
C GLY A 167 2.67 17.23 7.67
N THR A 168 3.14 16.05 8.09
CA THR A 168 3.76 15.82 9.39
C THR A 168 5.28 15.76 9.29
N THR A 169 5.82 15.09 8.26
CA THR A 169 7.27 14.86 8.16
C THR A 169 7.94 15.59 7.01
N GLY A 170 7.18 16.05 6.01
CA GLY A 170 7.69 16.62 4.76
C GLY A 170 8.18 15.58 3.74
N GLU A 171 8.13 14.28 4.07
CA GLU A 171 8.51 13.22 3.14
C GLU A 171 7.52 13.12 1.97
N VAL A 172 8.01 12.80 0.77
CA VAL A 172 7.14 12.30 -0.30
C VAL A 172 6.72 10.88 0.09
N VAL A 173 5.44 10.68 0.37
CA VAL A 173 4.89 9.40 0.89
C VAL A 173 4.07 8.65 -0.15
N ARG A 174 3.76 9.29 -1.27
CA ARG A 174 3.13 8.66 -2.43
C ARG A 174 3.44 9.44 -3.69
N ASP A 175 3.71 8.73 -4.78
CA ASP A 175 3.54 9.24 -6.12
C ASP A 175 2.38 8.54 -6.83
N ALA A 176 1.81 9.25 -7.80
CA ALA A 176 0.77 8.74 -8.67
C ALA A 176 1.05 9.26 -10.07
N THR A 177 1.48 8.42 -10.99
CA THR A 177 1.72 8.76 -12.40
C THR A 177 0.41 9.01 -13.15
N ALA A 178 0.47 9.67 -14.32
CA ALA A 178 -0.73 9.86 -15.13
C ALA A 178 -1.37 8.54 -15.59
N THR A 179 -0.55 7.53 -15.89
CA THR A 179 -1.00 6.19 -16.30
C THR A 179 -1.74 5.50 -15.16
N GLU A 180 -1.19 5.52 -13.94
CA GLU A 180 -1.87 4.94 -12.77
C GLU A 180 -3.18 5.66 -12.48
N ARG A 181 -3.19 7.00 -12.47
CA ARG A 181 -4.42 7.78 -12.23
C ARG A 181 -5.50 7.51 -13.28
N GLY A 182 -5.13 7.25 -14.53
CA GLY A 182 -6.07 6.90 -15.60
C GLY A 182 -6.67 5.50 -15.40
N TRP A 183 -5.82 4.48 -15.32
CA TRP A 183 -6.25 3.08 -15.26
C TRP A 183 -6.93 2.71 -13.95
N ASN A 184 -6.59 3.36 -12.84
CA ASN A 184 -7.18 3.03 -11.53
C ASN A 184 -8.65 3.39 -11.41
N TRP A 185 -9.22 4.20 -12.32
CA TRP A 185 -10.67 4.35 -12.42
C TRP A 185 -11.36 3.02 -12.74
N ILE A 186 -10.83 2.29 -13.72
CA ILE A 186 -11.36 1.00 -14.16
C ILE A 186 -10.83 -0.13 -13.27
N GLY A 187 -9.58 -0.03 -12.80
CA GLY A 187 -8.95 -0.99 -11.89
C GLY A 187 -9.45 -0.83 -10.46
N ALA A 188 -8.60 -0.30 -9.59
CA ALA A 188 -8.85 -0.25 -8.14
C ALA A 188 -10.19 0.37 -7.74
N TRP A 189 -10.63 1.46 -8.37
CA TRP A 189 -11.86 2.14 -7.98
C TRP A 189 -13.11 1.30 -8.20
N LEU A 190 -13.22 0.69 -9.39
CA LEU A 190 -14.30 -0.23 -9.70
C LEU A 190 -14.16 -1.52 -8.88
N HIS A 191 -12.96 -2.12 -8.85
CA HIS A 191 -12.74 -3.41 -8.22
C HIS A 191 -12.98 -3.38 -6.71
N TRP A 192 -12.53 -2.33 -6.03
CA TRP A 192 -12.73 -2.19 -4.59
C TRP A 192 -13.99 -1.42 -4.22
N LEU A 193 -14.82 -1.01 -5.19
CA LEU A 193 -16.01 -0.20 -4.95
C LEU A 193 -15.71 1.06 -4.11
N TYR A 194 -14.59 1.72 -4.39
CA TYR A 194 -14.19 2.96 -3.70
C TYR A 194 -15.15 4.14 -3.86
N PRO A 195 -16.01 4.26 -4.89
CA PRO A 195 -17.09 5.23 -4.88
C PRO A 195 -18.03 5.14 -3.65
N LEU A 196 -18.06 4.00 -2.97
CA LEU A 196 -18.82 3.81 -1.72
C LEU A 196 -18.06 4.27 -0.48
N ARG A 197 -16.79 4.67 -0.61
CA ARG A 197 -15.98 5.23 0.48
C ARG A 197 -15.97 6.76 0.44
N GLY A 198 -15.95 7.39 1.61
CA GLY A 198 -15.95 8.84 1.75
C GLY A 198 -17.31 9.52 1.54
N ILE A 199 -18.39 8.73 1.44
CA ILE A 199 -19.78 9.23 1.32
C ILE A 199 -20.60 8.99 2.60
N GLY A 200 -19.94 8.67 3.73
CA GLY A 200 -20.60 8.46 5.03
C GLY A 200 -21.04 7.03 5.33
N ILE A 201 -20.73 6.06 4.45
CA ILE A 201 -21.05 4.62 4.64
C ILE A 201 -19.79 3.74 4.73
N ASP A 202 -18.64 4.30 5.08
CA ASP A 202 -17.35 3.60 5.10
C ASP A 202 -17.36 2.34 5.97
N GLY A 203 -18.11 2.33 7.07
CA GLY A 203 -18.28 1.15 7.93
C GLY A 203 -19.06 0.00 7.25
N ALA A 204 -19.92 0.31 6.29
CA ALA A 204 -20.71 -0.67 5.53
C ALA A 204 -19.96 -1.22 4.31
N TRP A 205 -18.88 -0.58 3.87
CA TRP A 205 -18.11 -0.98 2.68
C TRP A 205 -17.66 -2.45 2.75
N GLY A 206 -17.04 -2.85 3.86
CA GLY A 206 -16.55 -4.23 4.06
C GLY A 206 -17.68 -5.28 3.99
N PRO A 207 -18.77 -5.11 4.77
CA PRO A 207 -19.97 -5.93 4.65
C PRO A 207 -20.56 -5.99 3.24
N ILE A 208 -20.68 -4.85 2.54
CA ILE A 208 -21.23 -4.79 1.18
C ILE A 208 -20.42 -5.68 0.23
N VAL A 209 -19.10 -5.51 0.20
CA VAL A 209 -18.20 -6.32 -0.65
C VAL A 209 -18.31 -7.80 -0.29
N THR A 210 -18.39 -8.12 1.01
CA THR A 210 -18.51 -9.49 1.52
C THR A 210 -19.80 -10.16 1.04
N TYR A 211 -20.95 -9.56 1.30
CA TYR A 211 -22.24 -10.17 0.94
C TYR A 211 -22.46 -10.21 -0.57
N LEU A 212 -21.93 -9.23 -1.31
CA LEU A 212 -21.97 -9.23 -2.76
C LEU A 212 -21.13 -10.39 -3.35
N SER A 213 -19.94 -10.62 -2.82
CA SER A 213 -19.07 -11.75 -3.21
C SER A 213 -19.69 -13.10 -2.83
N LEU A 214 -20.31 -13.19 -1.65
CA LEU A 214 -21.03 -14.39 -1.20
C LEU A 214 -22.21 -14.72 -2.12
N ALA A 215 -23.05 -13.74 -2.42
CA ALA A 215 -24.19 -13.91 -3.32
C ALA A 215 -23.74 -14.31 -4.73
N ALA A 216 -22.67 -13.69 -5.25
CA ALA A 216 -22.08 -14.04 -6.53
C ALA A 216 -21.52 -15.47 -6.56
N THR A 217 -20.82 -15.89 -5.50
CA THR A 217 -20.30 -17.26 -5.36
C THR A 217 -21.44 -18.28 -5.38
N LEU A 218 -22.48 -18.07 -4.56
CA LEU A 218 -23.64 -18.96 -4.51
C LEU A 218 -24.38 -19.03 -5.85
N MET A 219 -24.53 -17.89 -6.53
CA MET A 219 -25.16 -17.83 -7.85
C MET A 219 -24.33 -18.58 -8.91
N ALA A 220 -23.00 -18.46 -8.88
CA ALA A 220 -22.11 -19.16 -9.79
C ALA A 220 -22.14 -20.69 -9.55
N VAL A 221 -22.14 -21.13 -8.28
CA VAL A 221 -22.31 -22.55 -7.90
C VAL A 221 -23.65 -23.08 -8.42
N LEU A 222 -24.74 -22.35 -8.19
CA LEU A 222 -26.07 -22.73 -8.69
C LEU A 222 -26.10 -22.80 -10.22
N GLY A 223 -25.51 -21.81 -10.90
CA GLY A 223 -25.40 -21.78 -12.36
C GLY A 223 -24.64 -22.98 -12.93
N LEU A 224 -23.51 -23.33 -12.33
CA LEU A 224 -22.72 -24.51 -12.72
C LEU A 224 -23.49 -25.81 -12.48
N ALA A 225 -24.11 -25.96 -11.31
CA ALA A 225 -24.92 -27.13 -10.99
C ALA A 225 -26.09 -27.31 -11.97
N VAL A 226 -26.84 -26.24 -12.26
CA VAL A 226 -27.92 -26.25 -13.26
C VAL A 226 -27.38 -26.56 -14.65
N GLY A 227 -26.20 -26.04 -15.00
CA GLY A 227 -25.53 -26.31 -16.27
C GLY A 227 -25.23 -27.80 -16.45
N VAL A 228 -24.60 -28.42 -15.45
CA VAL A 228 -24.30 -29.86 -15.45
C VAL A 228 -25.58 -30.69 -15.50
N LEU A 229 -26.61 -30.34 -14.72
CA LEU A 229 -27.89 -31.05 -14.71
C LEU A 229 -28.63 -30.96 -16.05
N ARG A 230 -28.48 -29.85 -16.78
CA ARG A 230 -29.08 -29.66 -18.12
C ARG A 230 -28.20 -30.15 -19.26
N TRP A 231 -26.97 -30.58 -18.98
CA TRP A 231 -26.13 -31.21 -19.99
C TRP A 231 -26.52 -32.68 -20.18
N ARG A 232 -26.83 -33.07 -21.41
CA ARG A 232 -27.09 -34.48 -21.72
C ARG A 232 -25.80 -35.15 -22.16
N PHE A 233 -25.16 -35.94 -21.29
CA PHE A 233 -23.89 -36.61 -21.63
C PHE A 233 -24.02 -37.68 -22.73
N LYS A 234 -25.14 -38.41 -22.79
CA LYS A 234 -25.30 -39.58 -23.68
C LYS A 234 -26.16 -39.32 -24.92
N ARG A 235 -26.99 -38.28 -24.90
CA ARG A 235 -27.98 -38.01 -25.95
C ARG A 235 -27.97 -36.53 -26.31
N THR A 236 -28.42 -36.19 -27.51
CA THR A 236 -28.64 -34.81 -27.90
C THR A 236 -30.09 -34.39 -27.63
N TYR A 237 -30.33 -33.09 -27.54
CA TYR A 237 -31.66 -32.51 -27.58
C TYR A 237 -32.17 -32.49 -29.03
N ARG A 238 -33.46 -32.14 -29.24
CA ARG A 238 -34.08 -32.03 -30.59
C ARG A 238 -33.34 -31.07 -31.53
N ASN A 239 -32.53 -30.18 -30.97
CA ASN A 239 -31.68 -29.23 -31.69
C ASN A 239 -30.32 -29.81 -32.12
N GLY A 240 -30.05 -31.09 -31.89
CA GLY A 240 -28.78 -31.75 -32.23
C GLY A 240 -27.61 -31.47 -31.27
N SER A 241 -27.82 -30.70 -30.21
CA SER A 241 -26.79 -30.32 -29.23
C SER A 241 -26.95 -31.08 -27.91
N HIS A 242 -25.86 -31.27 -27.16
CA HIS A 242 -25.90 -31.77 -25.77
C HIS A 242 -26.43 -30.71 -24.78
N SER A 243 -26.51 -29.44 -25.20
CA SER A 243 -27.16 -28.34 -24.48
C SER A 243 -28.58 -28.09 -25.01
N PRO A 244 -29.57 -27.83 -24.15
CA PRO A 244 -30.93 -27.49 -24.57
C PRO A 244 -31.02 -26.10 -25.20
N TYR A 245 -29.99 -25.27 -25.01
CA TYR A 245 -29.97 -23.87 -25.43
C TYR A 245 -29.40 -23.69 -26.85
N GLN A 246 -29.77 -22.60 -27.50
CA GLN A 246 -29.24 -22.16 -28.80
C GLN A 246 -28.74 -20.71 -28.71
N GLY A 247 -27.96 -20.28 -29.71
CA GLY A 247 -27.41 -18.93 -29.78
C GLY A 247 -26.55 -18.56 -28.57
N PHE A 248 -26.70 -17.33 -28.05
CA PHE A 248 -25.93 -16.82 -26.91
C PHE A 248 -26.13 -17.65 -25.62
N ALA A 249 -27.33 -18.18 -25.38
CA ALA A 249 -27.61 -19.01 -24.21
C ALA A 249 -26.83 -20.35 -24.25
N ARG A 250 -26.54 -20.88 -25.45
CA ARG A 250 -25.66 -22.04 -25.61
C ARG A 250 -24.23 -21.70 -25.24
N TRP A 251 -23.71 -20.57 -25.70
CA TRP A 251 -22.36 -20.10 -25.37
C TRP A 251 -22.20 -19.86 -23.88
N HIS A 252 -23.17 -19.19 -23.24
CA HIS A 252 -23.19 -19.02 -21.80
C HIS A 252 -23.21 -20.37 -21.06
N HIS A 253 -24.00 -21.35 -21.51
CA HIS A 253 -24.06 -22.67 -20.89
C HIS A 253 -22.73 -23.43 -20.99
N VAL A 254 -22.17 -23.54 -22.20
CA VAL A 254 -20.91 -24.27 -22.43
C VAL A 254 -19.72 -23.57 -21.79
N GLY A 255 -19.61 -22.25 -21.97
CA GLY A 255 -18.56 -21.45 -21.34
C GLY A 255 -18.67 -21.46 -19.82
N GLY A 256 -19.89 -21.37 -19.28
CA GLY A 256 -20.14 -21.46 -17.84
C GLY A 256 -19.75 -22.82 -17.24
N MET A 257 -19.95 -23.92 -17.96
CA MET A 257 -19.46 -25.23 -17.51
C MET A 257 -17.93 -25.36 -17.62
N LEU A 258 -17.34 -24.83 -18.69
CA LEU A 258 -15.88 -24.90 -18.92
C LEU A 258 -15.10 -24.07 -17.89
N PHE A 259 -15.56 -22.84 -17.60
CA PHE A 259 -14.85 -21.89 -16.74
C PHE A 259 -15.51 -21.70 -15.37
N GLY A 260 -16.62 -22.39 -15.07
CA GLY A 260 -17.40 -22.17 -13.85
C GLY A 260 -16.62 -22.44 -12.57
N VAL A 261 -15.82 -23.50 -12.54
CA VAL A 261 -14.97 -23.81 -11.37
C VAL A 261 -13.92 -22.72 -11.15
N LEU A 262 -13.28 -22.25 -12.23
CA LEU A 262 -12.33 -21.13 -12.17
C LEU A 262 -13.00 -19.85 -11.64
N LEU A 263 -14.19 -19.51 -12.17
CA LEU A 263 -14.95 -18.35 -11.71
C LEU A 263 -15.32 -18.46 -10.22
N ILE A 264 -15.84 -19.60 -9.79
CA ILE A 264 -16.24 -19.84 -8.40
C ILE A 264 -15.03 -19.70 -7.46
N THR A 265 -13.92 -20.35 -7.78
CA THR A 265 -12.69 -20.28 -6.97
C THR A 265 -12.12 -18.87 -6.92
N TRP A 266 -12.16 -18.13 -8.03
CA TRP A 266 -11.76 -16.73 -8.09
C TRP A 266 -12.63 -15.84 -7.18
N ILE A 267 -13.96 -15.86 -7.31
CA ILE A 267 -14.87 -15.04 -6.47
C ILE A 267 -14.71 -15.45 -5.00
N PHE A 268 -14.67 -16.75 -4.72
CA PHE A 268 -14.53 -17.26 -3.36
C PHE A 268 -13.20 -16.85 -2.71
N SER A 269 -12.10 -16.84 -3.48
CA SER A 269 -10.82 -16.35 -2.98
C SER A 269 -10.89 -14.87 -2.58
N GLY A 270 -11.57 -14.03 -3.38
CA GLY A 270 -11.83 -12.63 -3.06
C GLY A 270 -12.69 -12.48 -1.81
N LEU A 271 -13.76 -13.27 -1.68
CA LEU A 271 -14.61 -13.31 -0.48
C LEU A 271 -13.79 -13.65 0.78
N MET A 272 -12.97 -14.70 0.73
CA MET A 272 -12.15 -15.12 1.87
C MET A 272 -11.09 -14.08 2.23
N SER A 273 -10.52 -13.37 1.24
CA SER A 273 -9.53 -12.30 1.47
C SER A 273 -10.08 -11.12 2.29
N MET A 274 -11.40 -10.92 2.29
CA MET A 274 -12.08 -9.89 3.09
C MET A 274 -12.21 -10.27 4.58
N ASN A 275 -11.78 -11.47 4.96
CA ASN A 275 -11.91 -12.02 6.31
C ASN A 275 -13.37 -11.94 6.82
N PRO A 276 -14.31 -12.64 6.14
CA PRO A 276 -15.73 -12.54 6.43
C PRO A 276 -16.01 -13.04 7.85
N TRP A 277 -16.82 -12.30 8.60
CA TRP A 277 -17.11 -12.55 10.02
C TRP A 277 -15.88 -12.72 10.92
N LYS A 278 -14.70 -12.22 10.48
CA LYS A 278 -13.46 -12.27 11.24
C LYS A 278 -12.91 -13.68 11.52
N ILE A 279 -13.34 -14.70 10.76
CA ILE A 279 -12.93 -16.11 10.95
C ILE A 279 -11.41 -16.36 10.82
N PHE A 280 -10.67 -15.49 10.13
CA PHE A 280 -9.20 -15.57 9.97
C PHE A 280 -8.44 -14.60 10.89
N SER A 281 -9.11 -13.97 11.85
CA SER A 281 -8.45 -13.05 12.77
C SER A 281 -7.65 -13.84 13.80
N SER A 282 -6.34 -13.58 13.88
CA SER A 282 -5.53 -14.12 14.95
C SER A 282 -5.90 -13.47 16.29
N SER A 283 -6.01 -14.27 17.35
CA SER A 283 -6.12 -13.79 18.73
C SER A 283 -4.79 -13.24 19.27
N GLN A 284 -3.68 -13.55 18.60
CA GLN A 284 -2.34 -13.09 18.93
C GLN A 284 -1.82 -12.21 17.79
N PRO A 285 -1.79 -10.88 17.93
CA PRO A 285 -1.15 -10.02 16.94
C PRO A 285 0.35 -10.32 16.89
N LEU A 286 0.95 -10.23 15.69
CA LEU A 286 2.40 -10.31 15.55
C LEU A 286 3.03 -9.19 16.40
N SER A 287 3.74 -9.57 17.46
CA SER A 287 4.39 -8.60 18.34
C SER A 287 5.73 -8.17 17.74
N VAL A 288 5.77 -6.97 17.18
CA VAL A 288 7.02 -6.32 16.74
C VAL A 288 8.01 -6.23 17.90
N ALA A 289 7.50 -5.97 19.11
CA ALA A 289 8.32 -5.91 20.33
C ALA A 289 9.00 -7.25 20.65
N ALA A 290 8.31 -8.37 20.43
CA ALA A 290 8.89 -9.71 20.64
C ALA A 290 10.04 -10.00 19.65
N TYR A 291 9.89 -9.57 18.39
CA TYR A 291 10.95 -9.69 17.39
C TYR A 291 12.15 -8.76 17.69
N GLN A 292 11.88 -7.53 18.10
CA GLN A 292 12.91 -6.56 18.48
C GLN A 292 13.72 -7.04 19.70
N GLY A 293 13.06 -7.71 20.65
CA GLY A 293 13.67 -8.26 21.87
C GLY A 293 14.05 -7.22 22.92
N ALA A 294 14.09 -5.93 22.56
CA ALA A 294 14.24 -4.80 23.47
C ALA A 294 13.74 -3.50 22.81
N PRO A 295 13.32 -2.49 23.59
CA PRO A 295 12.95 -1.18 23.05
C PRO A 295 14.10 -0.44 22.35
N LEU A 296 13.77 0.44 21.40
CA LEU A 296 14.72 1.30 20.68
C LEU A 296 15.25 2.44 21.58
N HIS A 297 16.27 2.16 22.38
CA HIS A 297 16.92 3.15 23.26
C HIS A 297 18.31 3.52 22.73
N ALA A 298 18.72 4.79 22.90
CA ALA A 298 20.03 5.27 22.43
C ALA A 298 21.22 4.46 22.96
N ALA A 299 21.13 3.86 24.15
CA ALA A 299 22.20 3.04 24.72
C ALA A 299 22.53 1.79 23.88
N ALA A 300 21.60 1.30 23.06
CA ALA A 300 21.84 0.19 22.14
C ALA A 300 22.61 0.62 20.87
N PHE A 301 22.82 1.92 20.67
CA PHE A 301 23.37 2.52 19.46
C PHE A 301 24.55 3.45 19.81
N PRO A 302 25.71 2.91 20.20
CA PRO A 302 26.85 3.71 20.65
C PRO A 302 27.55 4.52 19.55
N LEU A 303 27.27 4.25 18.26
CA LEU A 303 27.84 5.01 17.14
C LEU A 303 26.96 6.22 16.81
N SER A 304 27.59 7.37 16.60
CA SER A 304 26.91 8.53 16.03
C SER A 304 26.52 8.27 14.57
N ALA A 305 25.54 9.02 14.05
CA ALA A 305 25.13 8.90 12.66
C ALA A 305 26.28 9.21 11.68
N ALA A 306 27.11 10.22 11.97
CA ALA A 306 28.30 10.54 11.17
C ALA A 306 29.32 9.38 11.16
N GLN A 307 29.58 8.75 12.32
CA GLN A 307 30.46 7.58 12.39
C GLN A 307 29.89 6.39 11.62
N ALA A 308 28.57 6.17 11.67
CA ALA A 308 27.91 5.13 10.90
C ALA A 308 28.04 5.38 9.39
N LEU A 309 27.80 6.62 8.93
CA LEU A 309 27.97 7.00 7.53
C LEU A 309 29.40 6.80 7.05
N GLN A 310 30.40 7.24 7.82
CA GLN A 310 31.80 7.05 7.47
C GLN A 310 32.13 5.57 7.30
N ARG A 311 31.69 4.71 8.21
CA ARG A 311 31.92 3.25 8.10
C ARG A 311 31.28 2.66 6.86
N PHE A 312 30.07 3.09 6.49
CA PHE A 312 29.45 2.64 5.25
C PHE A 312 30.22 3.12 4.02
N ALA A 313 30.70 4.37 4.04
CA ALA A 313 31.53 4.93 2.98
C ALA A 313 32.87 4.18 2.82
N ASP A 314 33.51 3.80 3.93
CA ASP A 314 34.74 3.00 3.95
C ASP A 314 34.54 1.62 3.29
N ASP A 315 33.31 1.07 3.37
CA ASP A 315 32.94 -0.18 2.69
C ASP A 315 32.48 0.02 1.22
N GLY A 316 32.52 1.26 0.72
CA GLY A 316 32.06 1.61 -0.63
C GLY A 316 30.53 1.74 -0.77
N LEU A 317 29.78 1.90 0.33
CA LEU A 317 28.34 2.20 0.29
C LEU A 317 28.10 3.70 0.52
N GLN A 318 27.61 4.40 -0.51
CA GLN A 318 27.10 5.76 -0.35
C GLN A 318 25.65 5.70 0.15
N ALA A 319 25.50 5.72 1.47
CA ALA A 319 24.18 5.66 2.11
C ALA A 319 23.35 6.90 1.77
N ARG A 320 22.07 6.68 1.45
CA ARG A 320 21.04 7.70 1.24
C ARG A 320 20.04 7.77 2.38
N GLU A 321 19.95 6.69 3.15
CA GLU A 321 19.10 6.57 4.32
C GLU A 321 19.77 5.62 5.32
N LEU A 322 19.70 5.96 6.61
CA LEU A 322 20.07 5.08 7.70
C LEU A 322 18.83 4.67 8.49
N GLU A 323 18.84 3.45 9.02
CA GLU A 323 17.77 2.92 9.83
C GLU A 323 18.33 2.19 11.05
N TRP A 324 17.82 2.54 12.24
CA TRP A 324 18.19 1.87 13.49
C TRP A 324 17.15 0.80 13.82
N ARG A 325 17.61 -0.42 14.04
CA ARG A 325 16.76 -1.57 14.36
C ARG A 325 17.31 -2.33 15.56
N MET A 326 16.39 -2.83 16.38
CA MET A 326 16.66 -3.86 17.38
C MET A 326 16.27 -5.21 16.79
N ILE A 327 17.15 -6.20 16.87
CA ILE A 327 16.86 -7.59 16.46
C ILE A 327 17.40 -8.51 17.54
N GLY A 328 16.52 -9.29 18.19
CA GLY A 328 16.91 -10.19 19.27
C GLY A 328 17.62 -9.49 20.44
N GLY A 329 17.23 -8.24 20.74
CA GLY A 329 17.82 -7.44 21.81
C GLY A 329 19.17 -6.79 21.47
N GLN A 330 19.64 -6.88 20.22
CA GLN A 330 20.89 -6.26 19.75
C GLN A 330 20.61 -5.10 18.80
N GLY A 331 21.39 -4.02 18.91
CA GLY A 331 21.28 -2.84 18.06
C GLY A 331 22.03 -2.98 16.73
N TYR A 332 21.35 -2.64 15.64
CA TYR A 332 21.90 -2.60 14.28
C TYR A 332 21.61 -1.25 13.62
N VAL A 333 22.57 -0.78 12.82
CA VAL A 333 22.31 0.26 11.81
C VAL A 333 22.31 -0.40 10.44
N ILE A 334 21.31 -0.07 9.64
CA ILE A 334 21.18 -0.47 8.24
C ILE A 334 21.34 0.79 7.40
N GLY A 335 22.25 0.76 6.42
CA GLY A 335 22.38 1.79 5.40
C GLY A 335 21.80 1.31 4.07
N TYR A 336 21.06 2.18 3.38
CA TYR A 336 20.51 1.91 2.05
C TYR A 336 21.15 2.83 1.02
N ASP A 337 21.58 2.29 -0.14
CA ASP A 337 22.03 3.08 -1.28
C ASP A 337 20.86 3.48 -2.21
N GLY A 338 21.17 4.18 -3.31
CA GLY A 338 20.16 4.58 -4.30
C GLY A 338 19.51 3.44 -5.11
N ALA A 339 20.07 2.24 -5.05
CA ALA A 339 19.44 1.04 -5.60
C ALA A 339 18.60 0.29 -4.56
N GLY A 340 18.52 0.79 -3.31
CA GLY A 340 17.85 0.14 -2.20
C GLY A 340 18.60 -1.07 -1.65
N ARG A 341 19.90 -1.21 -1.94
CA ARG A 341 20.70 -2.33 -1.43
C ARG A 341 21.05 -2.06 0.04
N PRO A 342 20.63 -2.91 0.98
CA PRO A 342 20.95 -2.72 2.38
C PRO A 342 22.37 -3.18 2.68
N ARG A 343 23.03 -2.50 3.60
CA ARG A 343 24.20 -3.02 4.32
C ARG A 343 23.95 -2.91 5.81
N ILE A 344 24.12 -4.02 6.51
CA ILE A 344 23.80 -4.13 7.94
C ILE A 344 25.10 -4.12 8.75
N ARG A 345 25.13 -3.32 9.82
CA ARG A 345 26.25 -3.25 10.75
C ARG A 345 25.76 -3.51 12.18
N PRO A 346 26.28 -4.55 12.88
CA PRO A 346 26.07 -4.68 14.31
C PRO A 346 26.82 -3.57 15.05
N LEU A 347 26.25 -3.07 16.14
CA LEU A 347 26.81 -1.94 16.88
C LEU A 347 27.49 -2.33 18.19
N HIS A 348 27.43 -3.60 18.55
CA HIS A 348 28.22 -4.13 19.65
C HIS A 348 29.65 -4.44 19.19
N HIS A 349 30.62 -4.04 20.01
CA HIS A 349 31.98 -4.58 19.96
C HIS A 349 31.89 -6.07 20.30
N GLN A 350 31.96 -6.95 19.30
CA GLN A 350 32.52 -8.26 19.59
C GLN A 350 34.03 -8.06 19.77
N PRO A 351 34.63 -8.38 20.93
CA PRO A 351 36.06 -8.64 20.93
C PRO A 351 36.28 -9.74 19.89
N ARG A 352 37.18 -9.51 18.94
CA ARG A 352 37.69 -10.59 18.10
C ARG A 352 38.25 -11.63 19.07
N LEU A 353 37.62 -12.80 19.15
CA LEU A 353 38.21 -13.98 19.78
C LEU A 353 39.34 -14.51 18.90
#